data_AF-A0A8H6IKP7-F1
#
_entry.id   AF-A0A8H6IKP7-F1
#
_cell.length_a   1.000
_cell.length_b   1.000
_cell.length_c   1.000
_cell.angle_alpha   90.00
_cell.angle_beta   90.00
_cell.angle_gamma   90.00
#
_symmetry.space_group_name_H-M   'P 1'
#
loop_
_entity.id
_entity.type
_entity.pdbx_description
1 polymer ?
#
loop_
_entity_poly.entity_id
_entity_poly.type
_entity_poly.pdbx_seq_one_letter_code
_entity_poly.pdbx_strand_id
1 'polypeptide(L)'
;MGMDDGVPVQFMLQSNSLASKAQPGDLGEFWRYVQPYFPVLSVEHTNQEQDGDPSQLPTCLGAAIYGHALPFCVFDDKLCVDVYTPPSADRLFELAWKAALPRFHTPSLATLQTMLLLIQRRPTNRHVADTPFKWVMLADTVALSQCLGLNLDPTDWSIPPWEKRLRRRLAWAVYVQDRWLSLNFGRSSHIQECDWDVSPLTADDFGERSGFNDEPAVSAHFLHLASLTEIVSKIQQQMFSIKATRALSKSLEATFEVARPLRIELAEWLQDHPEVSQQPSEALLDHGL
;
A
#
# COMPACT_ATOMS: atom_id res chain seq x y z
N MET A 1 -29.59 22.36 -23.54
CA MET A 1 -30.56 21.37 -23.05
C MET A 1 -29.72 20.24 -22.48
N GLY A 2 -29.35 20.19 -21.22
CA GLY A 2 -29.88 20.76 -19.99
C GLY A 2 -29.68 19.65 -18.95
N MET A 3 -28.90 19.93 -17.90
CA MET A 3 -28.76 19.22 -16.63
C MET A 3 -28.96 17.69 -16.64
N ASP A 4 -27.89 16.94 -16.42
CA ASP A 4 -28.00 15.71 -15.64
C ASP A 4 -27.12 15.88 -14.39
N ASP A 5 -27.72 16.57 -13.44
CA ASP A 5 -27.20 16.77 -12.09
C ASP A 5 -27.23 15.42 -11.35
N GLY A 6 -26.06 14.97 -10.91
CA GLY A 6 -25.90 14.19 -9.70
C GLY A 6 -26.78 12.94 -9.57
N VAL A 7 -26.44 11.87 -10.28
CA VAL A 7 -26.73 10.53 -9.77
C VAL A 7 -25.89 10.34 -8.49
N PRO A 8 -26.49 10.12 -7.30
CA PRO A 8 -25.73 9.96 -6.07
C PRO A 8 -24.71 8.83 -6.25
N VAL A 9 -23.48 9.02 -5.78
CA VAL A 9 -22.44 7.98 -5.80
C VAL A 9 -22.93 6.69 -5.10
N GLN A 10 -23.83 6.84 -4.12
CA GLN A 10 -24.59 5.75 -3.50
C GLN A 10 -25.49 5.00 -4.48
N PHE A 11 -26.11 5.68 -5.44
CA PHE A 11 -26.92 5.07 -6.48
C PHE A 11 -26.04 4.30 -7.46
N MET A 12 -24.81 4.73 -7.80
CA MET A 12 -23.90 3.91 -8.62
C MET A 12 -23.39 2.66 -7.90
N LEU A 13 -23.30 2.66 -6.57
CA LEU A 13 -23.05 1.45 -5.79
C LEU A 13 -24.30 0.55 -5.68
N GLN A 14 -25.49 1.13 -5.50
CA GLN A 14 -26.75 0.39 -5.40
C GLN A 14 -27.25 -0.15 -6.75
N SER A 15 -26.98 0.55 -7.85
CA SER A 15 -27.32 0.12 -9.22
C SER A 15 -26.21 -0.70 -9.89
N ASN A 16 -25.02 -0.79 -9.29
CA ASN A 16 -24.12 -1.90 -9.58
C ASN A 16 -24.64 -3.14 -8.89
N SER A 17 -25.39 -3.97 -9.64
CA SER A 17 -25.81 -5.30 -9.21
C SER A 17 -24.65 -6.21 -8.77
N LEU A 18 -23.39 -5.79 -8.98
CA LEU A 18 -22.17 -6.48 -8.55
C LEU A 18 -21.69 -6.03 -7.17
N ALA A 19 -21.80 -4.74 -6.82
CA ALA A 19 -21.42 -4.25 -5.49
C ALA A 19 -22.45 -4.65 -4.41
N SER A 20 -23.72 -4.84 -4.80
CA SER A 20 -24.76 -5.41 -3.94
C SER A 20 -24.75 -6.94 -3.86
N LYS A 21 -24.00 -7.61 -4.76
CA LYS A 21 -23.79 -9.06 -4.75
C LYS A 21 -22.48 -9.49 -4.10
N ALA A 22 -21.52 -8.58 -3.95
CA ALA A 22 -20.30 -8.84 -3.22
C ALA A 22 -20.65 -9.11 -1.75
N GLN A 23 -20.65 -10.40 -1.39
CA GLN A 23 -20.91 -10.82 -0.01
C GLN A 23 -19.63 -10.68 0.82
N PRO A 24 -19.72 -10.68 2.15
CA PRO A 24 -18.55 -10.65 3.05
C PRO A 24 -17.47 -11.73 2.79
N GLY A 25 -17.75 -12.73 1.94
CA GLY A 25 -16.76 -13.67 1.40
C GLY A 25 -15.75 -13.05 0.43
N ASP A 26 -16.12 -12.01 -0.34
CA ASP A 26 -15.30 -11.37 -1.40
C ASP A 26 -14.16 -10.50 -0.86
N LEU A 27 -14.17 -10.19 0.44
CA LEU A 27 -13.02 -9.60 1.12
C LEU A 27 -11.99 -10.67 1.48
N GLY A 28 -12.37 -11.95 1.52
CA GLY A 28 -11.53 -13.06 1.92
C GLY A 28 -10.26 -13.15 1.09
N GLU A 29 -10.36 -12.95 -0.23
CA GLU A 29 -9.20 -12.98 -1.12
C GLU A 29 -8.27 -11.77 -0.90
N PHE A 30 -8.81 -10.58 -0.61
CA PHE A 30 -7.97 -9.44 -0.24
C PHE A 30 -7.19 -9.70 1.04
N TRP A 31 -7.87 -10.21 2.07
CA TRP A 31 -7.25 -10.55 3.36
C TRP A 31 -6.24 -11.70 3.24
N ARG A 32 -6.40 -12.58 2.24
CA ARG A 32 -5.51 -13.72 2.00
C ARG A 32 -4.31 -13.39 1.12
N TYR A 33 -4.47 -12.56 0.10
CA TYR A 33 -3.44 -12.36 -0.93
C TYR A 33 -2.83 -10.96 -0.95
N VAL A 34 -3.50 -9.94 -0.41
CA VAL A 34 -3.06 -8.54 -0.53
C VAL A 34 -2.63 -7.96 0.82
N GLN A 35 -3.53 -7.95 1.79
CA GLN A 35 -3.27 -7.42 3.13
C GLN A 35 -1.99 -7.97 3.79
N PRO A 36 -1.68 -9.28 3.67
CA PRO A 36 -0.42 -9.87 4.07
C PRO A 36 0.84 -9.08 3.73
N TYR A 37 0.94 -8.64 2.47
CA TYR A 37 2.14 -7.98 1.93
C TYR A 37 2.04 -6.45 2.03
N PHE A 38 0.84 -5.91 2.15
CA PHE A 38 0.59 -4.48 2.25
C PHE A 38 -0.50 -4.18 3.31
N PRO A 39 -0.14 -4.18 4.61
CA PRO A 39 -1.04 -4.27 5.76
C PRO A 39 -1.68 -2.93 6.13
N VAL A 40 -2.36 -2.29 5.18
CA VAL A 40 -2.93 -0.94 5.35
C VAL A 40 -4.28 -0.94 6.04
N LEU A 41 -4.98 -2.08 6.17
CA LEU A 41 -6.24 -2.18 6.91
C LEU A 41 -6.04 -2.66 8.35
N SER A 42 -7.05 -2.48 9.21
CA SER A 42 -7.06 -3.01 10.58
C SER A 42 -8.07 -4.14 10.69
N VAL A 43 -7.59 -5.36 10.95
CA VAL A 43 -8.46 -6.53 11.14
C VAL A 43 -9.41 -6.31 12.32
N GLU A 44 -8.93 -5.75 13.43
CA GLU A 44 -9.74 -5.52 14.64
C GLU A 44 -10.89 -4.53 14.39
N HIS A 45 -10.63 -3.47 13.62
CA HIS A 45 -11.66 -2.50 13.25
C HIS A 45 -12.65 -3.13 12.26
N THR A 46 -12.14 -3.81 11.23
CA THR A 46 -13.00 -4.45 10.24
C THR A 46 -13.86 -5.56 10.85
N ASN A 47 -13.35 -6.35 11.80
CA ASN A 47 -14.12 -7.41 12.46
C ASN A 47 -15.17 -6.85 13.42
N GLN A 48 -14.89 -5.73 14.09
CA GLN A 48 -15.91 -5.02 14.90
C GLN A 48 -17.02 -4.45 14.02
N GLU A 49 -16.69 -4.03 12.79
CA GLU A 49 -17.67 -3.56 11.79
C GLU A 49 -18.33 -4.70 10.99
N GLN A 50 -17.78 -5.92 10.98
CA GLN A 50 -18.33 -7.08 10.25
C GLN A 50 -19.58 -7.71 10.90
N ASP A 51 -19.88 -7.36 12.16
CA ASP A 51 -21.23 -7.59 12.73
C ASP A 51 -22.25 -6.58 12.15
N GLY A 52 -21.76 -5.62 11.33
CA GLY A 52 -22.50 -4.62 10.57
C GLY A 52 -22.40 -4.82 9.05
N ASP A 53 -23.38 -4.25 8.36
CA ASP A 53 -23.58 -4.29 6.90
C ASP A 53 -22.31 -3.81 6.13
N PRO A 54 -21.83 -4.54 5.09
CA PRO A 54 -20.71 -4.11 4.23
C PRO A 54 -20.90 -2.72 3.58
N SER A 55 -22.11 -2.15 3.62
CA SER A 55 -22.38 -0.75 3.28
C SER A 55 -21.68 0.29 4.18
N GLN A 56 -21.13 -0.12 5.33
CA GLN A 56 -20.44 0.77 6.28
C GLN A 56 -19.05 1.20 5.82
N LEU A 57 -18.39 0.42 4.96
CA LEU A 57 -17.08 0.78 4.44
C LEU A 57 -17.18 1.98 3.47
N PRO A 58 -16.32 3.01 3.58
CA PRO A 58 -16.30 4.11 2.63
C PRO A 58 -16.17 3.62 1.18
N THR A 59 -17.03 4.12 0.29
CA THR A 59 -17.08 3.75 -1.14
C THR A 59 -15.71 3.72 -1.82
N CYS A 60 -14.87 4.71 -1.52
CA CYS A 60 -13.54 4.84 -2.11
C CYS A 60 -12.63 3.66 -1.72
N LEU A 61 -12.68 3.28 -0.44
CA LEU A 61 -11.88 2.20 0.11
C LEU A 61 -12.37 0.84 -0.39
N GLY A 62 -13.69 0.62 -0.38
CA GLY A 62 -14.28 -0.63 -0.88
C GLY A 62 -13.96 -0.86 -2.34
N ALA A 63 -14.13 0.15 -3.19
CA ALA A 63 -13.79 0.05 -4.61
C ALA A 63 -12.30 -0.29 -4.84
N ALA A 64 -11.39 0.27 -4.04
CA ALA A 64 -9.97 -0.06 -4.13
C ALA A 64 -9.66 -1.49 -3.67
N ILE A 65 -10.28 -1.94 -2.57
CA ILE A 65 -10.13 -3.31 -2.05
C ILE A 65 -10.64 -4.32 -3.10
N TYR A 66 -11.85 -4.13 -3.61
CA TYR A 66 -12.41 -5.00 -4.65
C TYR A 66 -11.56 -4.99 -5.93
N GLY A 67 -11.01 -3.84 -6.32
CA GLY A 67 -10.11 -3.76 -7.47
C GLY A 67 -8.85 -4.64 -7.33
N HIS A 68 -8.34 -4.78 -6.11
CA HIS A 68 -7.20 -5.65 -5.78
C HIS A 68 -7.58 -7.10 -5.53
N ALA A 69 -8.78 -7.37 -5.00
CA ALA A 69 -9.30 -8.72 -4.75
C ALA A 69 -9.69 -9.43 -6.06
N LEU A 70 -10.24 -8.68 -7.02
CA LEU A 70 -10.84 -9.22 -8.25
C LEU A 70 -9.97 -10.25 -9.02
N PRO A 71 -8.65 -10.05 -9.19
CA PRO A 71 -7.80 -11.02 -9.88
C PRO A 71 -7.68 -12.37 -9.18
N PHE A 72 -8.02 -12.43 -7.89
CA PHE A 72 -7.93 -13.62 -7.06
C PHE A 72 -9.27 -14.35 -6.93
N CYS A 73 -10.38 -13.78 -7.42
CA CYS A 73 -11.69 -14.42 -7.40
C CYS A 73 -11.74 -15.77 -8.13
N VAL A 74 -10.78 -16.03 -9.05
CA VAL A 74 -10.62 -17.32 -9.72
C VAL A 74 -10.18 -18.45 -8.77
N PHE A 75 -9.65 -18.10 -7.60
CA PHE A 75 -9.22 -19.05 -6.58
C PHE A 75 -10.30 -19.33 -5.52
N ASP A 76 -11.48 -18.72 -5.65
CA ASP A 76 -12.63 -19.00 -4.81
C ASP A 76 -13.63 -19.89 -5.58
N ASP A 77 -13.89 -21.08 -5.03
CA ASP A 77 -14.76 -22.10 -5.64
C ASP A 77 -16.21 -21.62 -5.86
N LYS A 78 -16.68 -20.64 -5.09
CA LYS A 78 -18.04 -20.08 -5.20
C LYS A 78 -18.04 -18.88 -6.14
N LEU A 79 -17.11 -17.94 -5.93
CA LEU A 79 -17.08 -16.69 -6.68
C LEU A 79 -16.69 -16.90 -8.15
N CYS A 80 -15.81 -17.86 -8.44
CA CYS A 80 -15.43 -18.23 -9.81
C CYS A 80 -16.61 -18.79 -10.62
N VAL A 81 -17.64 -19.34 -9.97
CA VAL A 81 -18.82 -19.91 -10.62
C VAL A 81 -19.96 -18.87 -10.73
N ASP A 82 -20.14 -18.05 -9.69
CA ASP A 82 -21.26 -17.11 -9.60
C ASP A 82 -21.02 -15.78 -10.36
N VAL A 83 -19.76 -15.40 -10.60
CA VAL A 83 -19.39 -14.16 -11.32
C VAL A 83 -19.07 -14.45 -12.78
N TYR A 84 -20.12 -14.67 -13.58
CA TYR A 84 -20.00 -15.02 -15.01
C TYR A 84 -19.30 -13.94 -15.86
N THR A 85 -19.38 -12.67 -15.44
CA THR A 85 -18.65 -11.54 -16.05
C THR A 85 -18.16 -10.60 -14.94
N PRO A 86 -16.90 -10.70 -14.51
CA PRO A 86 -16.37 -9.82 -13.47
C PRO A 86 -16.35 -8.35 -13.94
N PRO A 87 -16.55 -7.37 -13.03
CA PRO A 87 -16.40 -5.97 -13.35
C PRO A 87 -14.95 -5.67 -13.79
N SER A 88 -14.73 -4.60 -14.54
CA SER A 88 -13.36 -4.19 -14.85
C SER A 88 -12.67 -3.63 -13.60
N ALA A 89 -11.51 -4.21 -13.23
CA ALA A 89 -10.66 -3.66 -12.15
C ALA A 89 -10.33 -2.19 -12.38
N ASP A 90 -10.12 -1.78 -13.63
CA ASP A 90 -9.83 -0.38 -13.98
C ASP A 90 -10.99 0.55 -13.64
N ARG A 91 -12.23 0.10 -13.82
CA ARG A 91 -13.43 0.85 -13.43
C ARG A 91 -13.57 0.96 -11.90
N LEU A 92 -13.20 -0.09 -11.17
CA LEU A 92 -13.17 -0.06 -9.71
C LEU A 92 -12.13 0.94 -9.19
N PHE A 93 -10.92 0.95 -9.76
CA PHE A 93 -9.90 1.94 -9.41
C PHE A 93 -10.29 3.37 -9.82
N GLU A 94 -10.95 3.54 -10.97
CA GLU A 94 -11.49 4.83 -11.39
C GLU A 94 -12.57 5.34 -10.40
N LEU A 95 -13.45 4.45 -9.95
CA LEU A 95 -14.46 4.76 -8.94
C LEU A 95 -13.82 5.12 -7.60
N ALA A 96 -12.83 4.35 -7.15
CA ALA A 96 -12.08 4.61 -5.93
C ALA A 96 -11.45 6.01 -5.94
N TRP A 97 -10.79 6.38 -7.05
CA TRP A 97 -10.20 7.71 -7.23
C TRP A 97 -11.25 8.82 -7.19
N LYS A 98 -12.33 8.70 -7.98
CA LYS A 98 -13.42 9.69 -8.05
C LYS A 98 -14.13 9.86 -6.70
N ALA A 99 -14.27 8.80 -5.93
CA ALA A 99 -14.89 8.83 -4.60
C ALA A 99 -13.93 9.34 -3.50
N ALA A 100 -12.62 9.25 -3.70
CA ALA A 100 -11.60 9.74 -2.77
C ALA A 100 -11.36 11.25 -2.91
N LEU A 101 -11.36 11.78 -4.14
CA LEU A 101 -10.95 13.16 -4.40
C LEU A 101 -11.74 14.22 -3.60
N PRO A 102 -13.08 14.19 -3.49
CA PRO A 102 -13.82 15.17 -2.67
C PRO A 102 -13.48 15.10 -1.18
N ARG A 103 -12.97 13.95 -0.69
CA ARG A 103 -12.59 13.76 0.71
C ARG A 103 -11.24 14.38 1.06
N PHE A 104 -10.50 14.94 0.10
CA PHE A 104 -9.22 15.60 0.38
C PHE A 104 -9.39 16.84 1.26
N HIS A 105 -10.57 17.47 1.25
CA HIS A 105 -10.88 18.60 2.13
C HIS A 105 -11.08 18.20 3.60
N THR A 106 -11.40 16.92 3.86
CA THR A 106 -11.63 16.35 5.19
C THR A 106 -11.08 14.92 5.23
N PRO A 107 -9.74 14.78 5.17
CA PRO A 107 -9.14 13.47 5.00
C PRO A 107 -9.40 12.57 6.21
N SER A 108 -9.49 11.27 5.94
CA SER A 108 -9.63 10.22 6.95
C SER A 108 -8.58 9.14 6.69
N LEU A 109 -8.38 8.23 7.65
CA LEU A 109 -7.52 7.06 7.45
C LEU A 109 -7.97 6.24 6.23
N ALA A 110 -9.29 6.13 5.99
CA ALA A 110 -9.85 5.46 4.82
C ALA A 110 -9.49 6.15 3.49
N THR A 111 -9.46 7.48 3.47
CA THR A 111 -8.98 8.23 2.30
C THR A 111 -7.53 7.89 2.00
N LEU A 112 -6.67 7.88 3.02
CA LEU A 112 -5.25 7.55 2.86
C LEU A 112 -5.02 6.08 2.45
N GLN A 113 -5.73 5.14 3.08
CA GLN A 113 -5.72 3.72 2.69
C GLN A 113 -6.11 3.55 1.22
N THR A 114 -7.15 4.26 0.77
CA THR A 114 -7.55 4.25 -0.65
C THR A 114 -6.42 4.72 -1.55
N MET A 115 -5.77 5.84 -1.19
CA MET A 115 -4.67 6.40 -1.98
C MET A 115 -3.47 5.46 -2.05
N LEU A 116 -3.08 4.85 -0.93
CA LEU A 116 -2.01 3.84 -0.89
C LEU A 116 -2.35 2.63 -1.77
N LEU A 117 -3.59 2.14 -1.73
CA LEU A 117 -4.04 1.04 -2.59
C LEU A 117 -4.05 1.44 -4.08
N LEU A 118 -4.42 2.68 -4.41
CA LEU A 118 -4.36 3.19 -5.78
C LEU A 118 -2.91 3.30 -6.29
N ILE A 119 -1.97 3.67 -5.43
CA ILE A 119 -0.52 3.68 -5.75
C ILE A 119 -0.02 2.25 -5.99
N GLN A 120 -0.44 1.30 -5.17
CA GLN A 120 -0.07 -0.12 -5.26
C GLN A 120 -0.70 -0.84 -6.46
N ARG A 121 -1.63 -0.19 -7.18
CA ARG A 121 -2.26 -0.75 -8.38
C ARG A 121 -1.21 -1.18 -9.41
N ARG A 122 -1.39 -2.40 -9.93
CA ARG A 122 -0.59 -2.94 -11.04
C ARG A 122 -0.72 -2.05 -12.29
N PRO A 123 0.34 -1.86 -13.07
CA PRO A 123 0.27 -1.10 -14.31
C PRO A 123 -0.85 -1.64 -15.22
N THR A 124 -1.64 -0.73 -15.81
CA THR A 124 -2.69 -1.10 -16.78
C THR A 124 -2.12 -1.76 -18.02
N ASN A 125 -0.88 -1.42 -18.38
CA ASN A 125 -0.13 -2.05 -19.45
C ASN A 125 1.25 -2.46 -18.93
N ARG A 126 1.49 -3.77 -18.82
CA ARG A 126 2.76 -4.34 -18.35
C ARG A 126 3.97 -4.02 -19.25
N HIS A 127 3.73 -3.55 -20.47
CA HIS A 127 4.76 -3.24 -21.46
C HIS A 127 5.09 -1.75 -21.56
N VAL A 128 4.39 -0.89 -20.82
CA VAL A 128 4.57 0.56 -20.87
C VAL A 128 4.97 1.06 -19.49
N ALA A 129 5.89 2.02 -19.46
CA ALA A 129 6.28 2.71 -18.24
C ALA A 129 5.04 3.33 -17.57
N ASP A 130 5.03 3.30 -16.24
CA ASP A 130 3.92 3.84 -15.48
C ASP A 130 3.72 5.34 -15.75
N THR A 131 2.48 5.79 -15.59
CA THR A 131 2.13 7.18 -15.85
C THR A 131 2.76 8.10 -14.80
N PRO A 132 3.16 9.34 -15.15
CA PRO A 132 3.61 10.33 -14.17
C PRO A 132 2.57 10.63 -13.07
N PHE A 133 1.31 10.29 -13.31
CA PHE A 133 0.21 10.46 -12.37
C PHE A 133 0.43 9.70 -11.05
N LYS A 134 1.08 8.52 -11.07
CA LYS A 134 1.40 7.77 -9.85
C LYS A 134 2.30 8.58 -8.90
N TRP A 135 3.25 9.35 -9.45
CA TRP A 135 4.10 10.24 -8.66
C TRP A 135 3.35 11.43 -8.06
N VAL A 136 2.43 12.03 -8.82
CA VAL A 136 1.58 13.12 -8.31
C VAL A 136 0.66 12.60 -7.20
N MET A 137 0.07 11.43 -7.40
CA MET A 137 -0.75 10.75 -6.40
C MET A 137 0.02 10.45 -5.11
N LEU A 138 1.29 10.06 -5.22
CA LEU A 138 2.18 9.90 -4.06
C LEU A 138 2.39 11.23 -3.33
N ALA A 139 2.64 12.33 -4.05
CA ALA A 139 2.77 13.65 -3.44
C ALA A 139 1.52 14.04 -2.63
N ASP A 140 0.33 13.83 -3.21
CA ASP A 140 -0.95 14.06 -2.52
C ASP A 140 -1.07 13.15 -1.28
N THR A 141 -0.66 11.88 -1.40
CA THR A 141 -0.70 10.91 -0.29
C THR A 141 0.21 11.32 0.86
N VAL A 142 1.40 11.86 0.57
CA VAL A 142 2.34 12.40 1.58
C VAL A 142 1.75 13.66 2.23
N ALA A 143 1.12 14.55 1.47
CA ALA A 143 0.46 15.72 2.05
C ALA A 143 -0.72 15.32 2.96
N LEU A 144 -1.55 14.37 2.51
CA LEU A 144 -2.68 13.85 3.29
C LEU A 144 -2.21 13.16 4.57
N SER A 145 -1.10 12.41 4.53
CA SER A 145 -0.55 11.75 5.72
C SER A 145 -0.06 12.76 6.76
N GLN A 146 0.57 13.85 6.32
CA GLN A 146 0.97 14.97 7.18
C GLN A 146 -0.26 15.69 7.77
N CYS A 147 -1.31 15.94 6.98
CA CYS A 147 -2.55 16.52 7.51
C CYS A 147 -3.22 15.65 8.58
N LEU A 148 -3.04 14.32 8.51
CA LEU A 148 -3.54 13.36 9.49
C LEU A 148 -2.60 13.15 10.69
N GLY A 149 -1.42 13.80 10.68
CA GLY A 149 -0.38 13.68 11.70
C GLY A 149 0.37 12.35 11.69
N LEU A 150 0.37 11.61 10.57
CA LEU A 150 1.03 10.30 10.50
C LEU A 150 2.55 10.37 10.45
N ASN A 151 3.11 11.55 10.19
CA ASN A 151 4.55 11.78 10.27
C ASN A 151 5.06 11.91 11.72
N LEU A 152 4.18 11.75 12.72
CA LEU A 152 4.48 11.80 14.14
C LEU A 152 4.15 10.47 14.79
N ASP A 153 4.99 10.01 15.72
CA ASP A 153 4.77 8.75 16.42
C ASP A 153 3.53 8.82 17.34
N PRO A 154 2.52 7.95 17.14
CA PRO A 154 1.30 7.97 17.94
C PRO A 154 1.41 7.22 19.28
N THR A 155 2.60 6.72 19.66
CA THR A 155 2.81 5.86 20.83
C THR A 155 2.24 6.50 22.12
N ASP A 156 2.44 7.80 22.33
CA ASP A 156 1.99 8.51 23.52
C ASP A 156 0.58 9.13 23.40
N TRP A 157 -0.10 8.97 22.29
CA TRP A 157 -1.40 9.61 22.06
C TRP A 157 -2.51 8.95 22.89
N SER A 158 -3.52 9.70 23.27
CA SER A 158 -4.70 9.19 24.00
C SER A 158 -5.76 8.62 23.05
N ILE A 159 -5.37 7.67 22.19
CA ILE A 159 -6.25 6.99 21.22
C ILE A 159 -6.22 5.46 21.43
N PRO A 160 -7.21 4.72 20.90
CA PRO A 160 -7.25 3.26 21.03
C PRO A 160 -5.96 2.59 20.51
N PRO A 161 -5.46 1.51 21.17
CA PRO A 161 -4.24 0.83 20.75
C PRO A 161 -4.26 0.32 19.30
N TRP A 162 -5.41 -0.18 18.84
CA TRP A 162 -5.57 -0.64 17.45
C TRP A 162 -5.35 0.50 16.44
N GLU A 163 -5.76 1.72 16.80
CA GLU A 163 -5.63 2.90 15.94
C GLU A 163 -4.18 3.36 15.90
N LYS A 164 -3.45 3.32 17.03
CA LYS A 164 -1.99 3.59 17.05
C LYS A 164 -1.24 2.67 16.11
N ARG A 165 -1.50 1.36 16.22
CA ARG A 165 -0.89 0.33 15.34
C ARG A 165 -1.20 0.61 13.88
N LEU A 166 -2.47 0.90 13.56
CA LEU A 166 -2.87 1.22 12.20
C LEU A 166 -2.15 2.48 11.66
N ARG A 167 -2.09 3.55 12.46
CA ARG A 167 -1.39 4.79 12.09
C ARG A 167 0.09 4.56 11.83
N ARG A 168 0.78 3.75 12.65
CA ARG A 168 2.18 3.35 12.42
C ARG A 168 2.34 2.57 11.13
N ARG A 169 1.50 1.55 10.88
CA ARG A 169 1.53 0.79 9.61
C ARG A 169 1.30 1.68 8.39
N LEU A 170 0.34 2.62 8.48
CA LEU A 170 0.06 3.57 7.41
C LEU A 170 1.20 4.55 7.17
N ALA A 171 1.82 5.07 8.23
CA ALA A 171 2.98 5.94 8.12
C ALA A 171 4.14 5.23 7.40
N TRP A 172 4.46 4.00 7.82
CA TRP A 172 5.47 3.19 7.15
C TRP A 172 5.09 2.81 5.73
N ALA A 173 3.82 2.54 5.43
CA ALA A 173 3.37 2.31 4.05
C ALA A 173 3.58 3.53 3.15
N VAL A 174 3.33 4.74 3.65
CA VAL A 174 3.62 5.99 2.93
C VAL A 174 5.13 6.14 2.70
N TYR A 175 5.93 5.90 3.74
CA TYR A 175 7.40 6.00 3.67
C TYR A 175 8.01 5.01 2.67
N VAL A 176 7.59 3.74 2.73
CA VAL A 176 7.97 2.69 1.78
C VAL A 176 7.62 3.12 0.35
N GLN A 177 6.37 3.48 0.09
CA GLN A 177 5.95 3.88 -1.26
C GLN A 177 6.76 5.07 -1.78
N ASP A 178 7.02 6.07 -0.94
CA ASP A 178 7.80 7.24 -1.32
C ASP A 178 9.25 6.89 -1.70
N ARG A 179 9.95 6.13 -0.85
CA ARG A 179 11.34 5.73 -1.11
C ARG A 179 11.46 4.87 -2.34
N TRP A 180 10.64 3.84 -2.49
CA TRP A 180 10.73 2.94 -3.62
C TRP A 180 10.31 3.61 -4.94
N LEU A 181 9.25 4.43 -4.96
CA LEU A 181 8.88 5.15 -6.19
C LEU A 181 9.91 6.23 -6.56
N SER A 182 10.47 6.91 -5.56
CA SER A 182 11.56 7.87 -5.78
C SER A 182 12.77 7.19 -6.43
N LEU A 183 13.09 5.96 -6.00
CA LEU A 183 14.18 5.17 -6.57
C LEU A 183 13.86 4.76 -8.00
N ASN A 184 12.68 4.18 -8.22
CA ASN A 184 12.24 3.66 -9.52
C ASN A 184 12.14 4.77 -10.59
N PHE A 185 11.68 5.97 -10.21
CA PHE A 185 11.57 7.10 -11.13
C PHE A 185 12.83 7.97 -11.20
N GLY A 186 13.87 7.69 -10.41
CA GLY A 186 15.07 8.52 -10.32
C GLY A 186 14.77 9.95 -9.86
N ARG A 187 13.77 10.11 -8.98
CA ARG A 187 13.33 11.40 -8.44
C ARG A 187 13.86 11.58 -7.02
N SER A 188 13.72 12.79 -6.49
CA SER A 188 13.92 13.06 -5.06
C SER A 188 12.65 12.72 -4.30
N SER A 189 12.80 12.16 -3.11
CA SER A 189 11.70 11.85 -2.21
C SER A 189 10.86 13.09 -1.88
N HIS A 190 9.56 12.89 -1.68
CA HIS A 190 8.66 13.92 -1.14
C HIS A 190 8.80 14.09 0.38
N ILE A 191 9.23 13.05 1.09
CA ILE A 191 9.37 13.03 2.55
C ILE A 191 10.77 13.53 2.95
N GLN A 192 10.79 14.61 3.73
CA GLN A 192 11.99 15.07 4.42
C GLN A 192 12.19 14.26 5.70
N GLU A 193 13.37 13.66 5.87
CA GLU A 193 13.64 12.76 7.01
C GLU A 193 13.59 13.45 8.36
N CYS A 194 13.96 14.73 8.42
CA CYS A 194 13.89 15.50 9.66
C CYS A 194 12.46 15.76 10.15
N ASP A 195 11.46 15.60 9.28
CA ASP A 195 10.05 15.87 9.58
C ASP A 195 9.18 14.60 9.59
N TRP A 196 9.81 13.42 9.57
CA TRP A 196 9.16 12.12 9.60
C TRP A 196 9.66 11.29 10.77
N ASP A 197 8.98 11.45 11.91
CA ASP A 197 9.40 10.90 13.21
C ASP A 197 8.43 9.81 13.65
N VAL A 198 8.63 8.60 13.11
CA VAL A 198 7.84 7.40 13.45
C VAL A 198 8.80 6.26 13.76
N SER A 199 8.65 5.65 14.94
CA SER A 199 9.52 4.54 15.34
C SER A 199 9.43 3.35 14.37
N PRO A 200 10.51 2.56 14.22
CA PRO A 200 10.51 1.32 13.46
C PRO A 200 9.34 0.41 13.80
N LEU A 201 8.78 -0.26 12.78
CA LEU A 201 7.71 -1.24 13.00
C LEU A 201 8.22 -2.45 13.77
N THR A 202 7.33 -3.02 14.55
CA THR A 202 7.53 -4.25 15.32
C THR A 202 6.41 -5.24 15.01
N ALA A 203 6.59 -6.51 15.40
CA ALA A 203 5.53 -7.52 15.23
C ALA A 203 4.22 -7.12 15.93
N ASP A 204 4.32 -6.40 17.05
CA ASP A 204 3.16 -5.94 17.82
C ASP A 204 2.28 -4.97 17.02
N ASP A 205 2.83 -4.27 16.02
CA ASP A 205 2.07 -3.36 15.16
C ASP A 205 1.06 -4.06 14.27
N PHE A 206 1.03 -5.39 14.18
CA PHE A 206 0.15 -6.15 13.29
C PHE A 206 -1.04 -6.81 14.01
N GLY A 207 -1.09 -6.72 15.34
CA GLY A 207 -2.15 -7.27 16.17
C GLY A 207 -2.07 -8.79 16.35
N GLU A 208 -2.95 -9.35 17.18
CA GLU A 208 -3.05 -10.79 17.40
C GLU A 208 -3.82 -11.46 16.25
N ARG A 209 -3.10 -12.33 15.53
CA ARG A 209 -3.56 -13.40 14.60
C ARG A 209 -5.09 -13.44 14.40
N SER A 210 -5.56 -12.81 13.32
CA SER A 210 -6.86 -13.18 12.75
C SER A 210 -6.84 -14.68 12.45
N GLY A 211 -7.80 -15.43 12.97
CA GLY A 211 -7.85 -16.91 12.98
C GLY A 211 -7.88 -17.64 11.62
N PHE A 212 -7.33 -17.04 10.56
CA PHE A 212 -6.93 -17.72 9.34
C PHE A 212 -5.59 -18.43 9.62
N ASN A 213 -5.67 -19.74 9.76
CA ASN A 213 -4.66 -20.62 10.36
C ASN A 213 -3.34 -20.79 9.59
N ASP A 214 -2.95 -19.93 8.64
CA ASP A 214 -1.71 -20.09 7.88
C ASP A 214 -0.74 -18.89 8.01
N GLU A 215 0.39 -19.24 8.61
CA GLU A 215 1.76 -18.71 8.56
C GLU A 215 2.20 -17.39 9.23
N PRO A 216 3.23 -17.44 10.11
CA PRO A 216 3.95 -16.27 10.63
C PRO A 216 4.79 -15.52 9.59
N ALA A 217 4.95 -16.05 8.37
CA ALA A 217 5.81 -15.50 7.31
C ALA A 217 5.31 -14.18 6.69
N VAL A 218 4.01 -13.88 6.87
CA VAL A 218 3.31 -12.81 6.17
C VAL A 218 3.59 -11.42 6.76
N SER A 219 3.44 -11.26 8.08
CA SER A 219 3.75 -9.99 8.77
C SER A 219 5.25 -9.66 8.71
N ALA A 220 6.09 -10.71 8.64
CA ALA A 220 7.53 -10.57 8.46
C ALA A 220 7.88 -9.88 7.13
N HIS A 221 7.13 -10.13 6.05
CA HIS A 221 7.41 -9.50 4.76
C HIS A 221 7.40 -7.97 4.83
N PHE A 222 6.35 -7.37 5.39
CA PHE A 222 6.25 -5.90 5.46
C PHE A 222 7.27 -5.31 6.46
N LEU A 223 7.60 -6.03 7.54
CA LEU A 223 8.68 -5.65 8.46
C LEU A 223 10.06 -5.66 7.76
N HIS A 224 10.33 -6.68 6.97
CA HIS A 224 11.57 -6.78 6.18
C HIS A 224 11.59 -5.67 5.11
N LEU A 225 10.48 -5.42 4.43
CA LEU A 225 10.38 -4.32 3.47
C LEU A 225 10.62 -2.96 4.15
N ALA A 226 10.05 -2.73 5.34
CA ALA A 226 10.24 -1.50 6.10
C ALA A 226 11.72 -1.29 6.50
N SER A 227 12.38 -2.31 7.06
CA SER A 227 13.80 -2.23 7.41
C SER A 227 14.71 -2.06 6.19
N LEU A 228 14.45 -2.79 5.09
CA LEU A 228 15.18 -2.61 3.83
C LEU A 228 15.01 -1.18 3.27
N THR A 229 13.85 -0.58 3.47
CA THR A 229 13.55 0.78 3.01
C THR A 229 14.46 1.82 3.68
N GLU A 230 14.88 1.60 4.93
CA GLU A 230 15.84 2.48 5.59
C GLU A 230 17.21 2.46 4.87
N ILE A 231 17.67 1.27 4.48
CA ILE A 231 18.90 1.10 3.68
C ILE A 231 18.75 1.78 2.32
N VAL A 232 17.59 1.58 1.65
CA VAL A 232 17.27 2.27 0.39
C VAL A 232 17.32 3.78 0.56
N SER A 233 16.80 4.32 1.66
CA SER A 233 16.86 5.75 1.93
C SER A 233 18.29 6.27 2.01
N LYS A 234 19.17 5.57 2.75
CA LYS A 234 20.60 5.92 2.84
C LYS A 234 21.26 5.89 1.47
N ILE A 235 21.02 4.84 0.68
CA ILE A 235 21.53 4.71 -0.69
C ILE A 235 21.06 5.88 -1.56
N GLN A 236 19.78 6.24 -1.50
CA GLN A 236 19.22 7.34 -2.28
C GLN A 236 19.90 8.67 -1.95
N GLN A 237 20.06 8.98 -0.66
CA GLN A 237 20.67 10.24 -0.25
C GLN A 237 22.15 10.33 -0.62
N GLN A 238 22.90 9.28 -0.29
CA GLN A 238 24.36 9.25 -0.39
C GLN A 238 24.85 9.03 -1.81
N MET A 239 24.06 8.37 -2.67
CA MET A 239 24.49 8.02 -4.03
C MET A 239 23.62 8.63 -5.13
N PHE A 240 22.30 8.73 -4.94
CA PHE A 240 21.36 9.09 -6.01
C PHE A 240 20.72 10.48 -5.89
N SER A 241 21.02 11.24 -4.84
CA SER A 241 20.61 12.64 -4.76
C SER A 241 21.32 13.45 -5.85
N ILE A 242 20.68 14.51 -6.35
CA ILE A 242 21.26 15.37 -7.42
C ILE A 242 22.67 15.88 -7.02
N LYS A 243 22.85 16.18 -5.73
CA LYS A 243 24.13 16.63 -5.17
C LYS A 243 25.14 15.48 -5.10
N ALA A 244 24.74 14.32 -4.57
CA ALA A 244 25.60 13.14 -4.50
C ALA A 244 26.06 12.70 -5.88
N THR A 245 25.13 12.48 -6.82
CA THR A 245 25.43 12.07 -8.20
C THR A 245 26.42 13.03 -8.87
N ARG A 246 26.27 14.34 -8.68
CA ARG A 246 27.21 15.35 -9.21
C ARG A 246 28.61 15.28 -8.59
N ALA A 247 28.68 14.97 -7.29
CA ALA A 247 29.96 14.85 -6.59
C ALA A 247 30.68 13.55 -6.98
N LEU A 248 29.95 12.43 -6.96
CA LEU A 248 30.45 11.09 -7.22
C LEU A 248 30.80 10.84 -8.68
N SER A 249 30.10 11.46 -9.63
CA SER A 249 30.40 11.32 -11.07
C SER A 249 31.80 11.79 -11.47
N LYS A 250 32.50 12.51 -10.58
CA LYS A 250 33.86 13.01 -10.80
C LYS A 250 34.95 12.06 -10.30
N SER A 251 34.63 11.08 -9.46
CA SER A 251 35.62 10.18 -8.87
C SER A 251 35.04 8.80 -8.61
N LEU A 252 35.58 7.81 -9.32
CA LEU A 252 35.26 6.41 -9.10
C LEU A 252 35.66 5.95 -7.70
N GLU A 253 36.80 6.41 -7.20
CA GLU A 253 37.28 6.10 -5.84
C GLU A 253 36.30 6.63 -4.78
N ALA A 254 35.86 7.89 -4.90
CA ALA A 254 34.86 8.44 -3.98
C ALA A 254 33.53 7.68 -4.04
N THR A 255 33.15 7.20 -5.23
CA THR A 255 31.96 6.35 -5.40
C THR A 255 32.12 5.03 -4.64
N PHE A 256 33.28 4.37 -4.74
CA PHE A 256 33.56 3.15 -3.99
C PHE A 256 33.57 3.36 -2.47
N GLU A 257 34.14 4.46 -2.00
CA GLU A 257 34.18 4.77 -0.56
C GLU A 257 32.78 4.99 0.03
N VAL A 258 31.86 5.61 -0.73
CA VAL A 258 30.45 5.74 -0.32
C VAL A 258 29.68 4.42 -0.47
N ALA A 259 29.90 3.68 -1.57
CA ALA A 259 29.15 2.46 -1.86
C ALA A 259 29.52 1.29 -0.93
N ARG A 260 30.78 1.21 -0.47
CA ARG A 260 31.27 0.11 0.35
C ARG A 260 30.47 -0.10 1.65
N PRO A 261 30.28 0.91 2.53
CA PRO A 261 29.51 0.71 3.75
C PRO A 261 28.05 0.35 3.47
N LEU A 262 27.42 0.98 2.47
CA LEU A 262 26.03 0.67 2.07
C LEU A 262 25.88 -0.79 1.59
N ARG A 263 26.87 -1.29 0.85
CA ARG A 263 26.90 -2.68 0.40
C ARG A 263 27.09 -3.66 1.55
N ILE A 264 27.91 -3.31 2.55
CA ILE A 264 28.11 -4.13 3.75
C ILE A 264 26.80 -4.20 4.53
N GLU A 265 26.16 -3.06 4.79
CA GLU A 265 24.88 -2.99 5.50
C GLU A 265 23.79 -3.81 4.80
N LEU A 266 23.68 -3.70 3.47
CA LEU A 266 22.74 -4.53 2.70
C LEU A 266 23.06 -6.03 2.77
N ALA A 267 24.34 -6.40 2.77
CA ALA A 267 24.76 -7.79 2.86
C ALA A 267 24.52 -8.37 4.26
N GLU A 268 24.75 -7.59 5.31
CA GLU A 268 24.41 -7.94 6.70
C GLU A 268 22.89 -8.11 6.85
N TRP A 269 22.11 -7.15 6.34
CA TRP A 269 20.65 -7.24 6.34
C TRP A 269 20.16 -8.52 5.63
N LEU A 270 20.75 -8.89 4.49
CA LEU A 270 20.39 -10.13 3.78
C LEU A 270 20.78 -11.41 4.57
N GLN A 271 21.88 -11.37 5.32
CA GLN A 271 22.30 -12.49 6.17
C GLN A 271 21.35 -12.68 7.36
N ASP A 272 20.83 -11.59 7.91
CA ASP A 272 19.89 -11.61 9.03
C ASP A 272 18.48 -12.07 8.63
N HIS A 273 18.16 -12.04 7.33
CA HIS A 273 16.85 -12.40 6.77
C HIS A 273 16.97 -13.46 5.66
N PRO A 274 17.48 -14.68 5.95
CA PRO A 274 17.78 -15.70 4.94
C PRO A 274 16.54 -16.17 4.16
N GLU A 275 15.35 -16.09 4.75
CA GLU A 275 14.07 -16.37 4.11
C GLU A 275 13.79 -15.47 2.90
N VAL A 276 14.28 -14.23 2.89
CA VAL A 276 14.16 -13.31 1.74
C VAL A 276 14.94 -13.86 0.54
N SER A 277 16.10 -14.48 0.78
CA SER A 277 16.91 -15.11 -0.27
C SER A 277 16.35 -16.46 -0.73
N GLN A 278 15.50 -17.09 0.06
CA GLN A 278 14.92 -18.42 -0.24
C GLN A 278 13.55 -18.35 -0.90
N GLN A 279 12.90 -17.17 -0.96
CA GLN A 279 11.68 -17.01 -1.74
C GLN A 279 11.98 -17.34 -3.21
N PRO A 280 11.38 -18.38 -3.79
CA PRO A 280 11.69 -18.78 -5.14
C PRO A 280 11.28 -17.65 -6.10
N SER A 281 12.16 -17.30 -7.02
CA SER A 281 11.78 -16.63 -8.27
C SER A 281 10.76 -17.46 -9.09
N GLU A 282 10.45 -18.68 -8.67
CA GLU A 282 9.61 -19.68 -9.35
C GLU A 282 8.10 -19.54 -9.08
N ALA A 283 7.66 -18.70 -8.13
CA ALA A 283 6.23 -18.47 -7.89
C ALA A 283 5.48 -17.76 -9.06
N LEU A 284 6.20 -17.39 -10.12
CA LEU A 284 5.63 -16.79 -11.34
C LEU A 284 5.51 -17.77 -12.52
N LEU A 285 5.86 -19.05 -12.36
CA LEU A 285 5.79 -20.03 -13.46
C LEU A 285 4.64 -21.05 -13.34
N ASP A 286 4.05 -21.26 -12.16
CA ASP A 286 3.01 -22.29 -11.97
C ASP A 286 1.55 -21.78 -11.97
N HIS A 287 1.35 -20.47 -12.14
CA HIS A 287 0.04 -19.91 -12.43
C HIS A 287 0.12 -19.15 -13.75
N GLY A 288 0.11 -19.90 -14.85
CA GLY A 288 0.11 -19.33 -16.20
C GLY A 288 -1.11 -18.43 -16.42
N LEU A 289 -0.88 -17.11 -16.46
CA LEU A 289 -1.67 -16.08 -17.15
C LEU A 289 -0.80 -14.86 -17.53
#